data_AF-A0A6H1Z8Y3-F1
#
_entry.id   AF-A0A6H1Z8Y3-F1
#
_cell.length_a   1.000
_cell.length_b   1.000
_cell.length_c   1.000
_cell.angle_alpha   90.00
_cell.angle_beta   90.00
_cell.angle_gamma   90.00
#
_symmetry.space_group_name_H-M   'P 1'
#
loop_
_entity.id
_entity.type
_entity.pdbx_description
1 polymer ?
#
loop_
_entity_poly.entity_id
_entity_poly.type
_entity_poly.pdbx_seq_one_letter_code
_entity_poly.pdbx_strand_id
1 'polypeptide(L)'
;MSRQGKTYSLPFDGAEKPPAIISMCCLGIPCQYKPGRHIKKDRIAWLMERYTLIPICPEQLGGLPTPRPACHLSGYYVIGRDGEDYTAAYKRGAELTLDVCNFFGAGRAFMKRLSPSCDSVRGITALFLRGAGIRVLGV
;
A
#
# COMPACT_ATOMS: atom_id res chain seq x y z
N MET A 1 26.08 0.85 -23.10
CA MET A 1 24.88 0.95 -23.98
C MET A 1 23.81 1.70 -23.21
N SER A 2 23.65 2.99 -23.51
CA SER A 2 22.70 3.87 -22.84
C SER A 2 21.27 3.41 -23.13
N ARG A 3 20.51 3.08 -22.09
CA ARG A 3 19.05 2.97 -22.21
C ARG A 3 18.54 4.41 -22.34
N GLN A 4 18.33 4.87 -23.56
CA GLN A 4 17.50 6.04 -23.82
C GLN A 4 16.11 5.70 -23.26
N GLY A 5 15.80 6.21 -22.06
CA GLY A 5 14.49 6.07 -21.46
C GLY A 5 13.48 6.78 -22.35
N LYS A 6 12.58 6.03 -22.99
CA LYS A 6 11.39 6.62 -23.58
C LYS A 6 10.65 7.38 -22.48
N THR A 7 10.52 8.69 -22.64
CA THR A 7 9.61 9.50 -21.83
C THR A 7 8.19 9.13 -22.23
N TYR A 8 7.53 8.35 -21.39
CA TYR A 8 6.10 8.10 -21.52
C TYR A 8 5.39 9.24 -20.80
N SER A 9 4.52 9.96 -21.51
CA SER A 9 3.60 10.88 -20.84
C SER A 9 2.62 10.06 -20.02
N LEU A 10 2.68 10.18 -18.70
CA LEU A 10 1.77 9.46 -17.81
C LEU A 10 0.39 10.14 -17.83
N PRO A 11 -0.70 9.40 -17.58
CA PRO A 11 -2.04 9.98 -17.45
C PRO A 11 -2.19 10.98 -16.29
N PHE A 12 -1.10 11.27 -15.56
CA PHE A 12 -1.03 12.22 -14.45
C PHE A 12 -0.05 13.37 -14.71
N ASP A 13 0.56 13.45 -15.90
CA ASP A 13 1.39 14.60 -16.26
C ASP A 13 0.49 15.84 -16.38
N GLY A 14 0.62 16.75 -15.41
CA GLY A 14 -0.27 17.91 -15.25
C GLY A 14 -1.42 17.72 -14.26
N ALA A 15 -1.41 16.66 -13.44
CA ALA A 15 -2.42 16.49 -12.38
C ALA A 15 -2.38 17.65 -11.37
N GLU A 16 -3.51 18.33 -11.18
CA GLU A 16 -3.65 19.44 -10.22
C GLU A 16 -3.39 19.02 -8.75
N LYS A 17 -3.50 17.73 -8.44
CA LYS A 17 -3.42 17.20 -7.07
C LYS A 17 -2.22 16.27 -6.91
N PRO A 18 -1.42 16.43 -5.84
CA PRO A 18 -0.29 15.56 -5.58
C PRO A 18 -0.74 14.10 -5.44
N PRO A 19 0.03 13.13 -5.96
CA PRO A 19 -0.29 11.72 -5.83
C PRO A 19 -0.08 11.24 -4.39
N ALA A 20 -0.94 10.33 -3.95
CA ALA A 20 -0.80 9.66 -2.67
C ALA A 20 -1.26 8.21 -2.75
N ILE A 21 -0.54 7.32 -2.09
CA ILE A 21 -0.93 5.92 -1.95
C ILE A 21 -2.13 5.83 -1.01
N ILE A 22 -3.08 4.95 -1.30
CA ILE A 22 -4.13 4.55 -0.35
C ILE A 22 -4.26 3.03 -0.30
N SER A 23 -4.47 2.47 0.90
CA SER A 23 -4.86 1.06 1.00
C SER A 23 -6.15 0.83 0.23
N MET A 24 -6.10 -0.03 -0.78
CA MET A 24 -7.19 -0.35 -1.70
C MET A 24 -8.47 -0.79 -0.97
N CYS A 25 -8.34 -1.49 0.15
CA CYS A 25 -9.47 -1.88 1.00
C CYS A 25 -10.23 -0.71 1.65
N CYS A 26 -9.58 0.46 1.82
CA CYS A 26 -10.22 1.68 2.28
C CYS A 26 -11.24 2.21 1.25
N LEU A 27 -11.05 1.91 -0.02
CA LEU A 27 -11.97 2.30 -1.11
C LEU A 27 -13.10 1.29 -1.34
N GLY A 28 -13.23 0.26 -0.50
CA GLY A 28 -14.25 -0.78 -0.69
C GLY A 28 -13.85 -1.92 -1.61
N ILE A 29 -12.64 -1.89 -2.19
CA ILE A 29 -12.18 -2.93 -3.10
C ILE A 29 -11.85 -4.21 -2.29
N PRO A 30 -12.43 -5.38 -2.65
CA PRO A 30 -12.32 -6.62 -1.87
C PRO A 30 -10.96 -7.29 -2.07
N CYS A 31 -9.94 -6.77 -1.39
CA CYS A 31 -8.56 -7.28 -1.41
C CYS A 31 -8.08 -7.78 -0.03
N GLN A 32 -8.96 -7.78 0.97
CA GLN A 32 -8.66 -8.20 2.34
C GLN A 32 -8.73 -9.73 2.48
N TYR A 33 -7.99 -10.30 3.43
CA TYR A 33 -8.09 -11.72 3.78
C TYR A 33 -9.51 -12.11 4.24
N LYS A 34 -10.26 -11.16 4.80
CA LYS A 34 -11.69 -11.26 5.11
C LYS A 34 -12.40 -9.94 4.85
N PRO A 35 -13.72 -9.92 4.60
CA PRO A 35 -14.49 -8.68 4.59
C PRO A 35 -14.31 -7.90 5.89
N GLY A 36 -14.11 -6.59 5.79
CA GLY A 36 -13.71 -5.76 6.92
C GLY A 36 -14.22 -4.34 6.80
N ARG A 37 -14.07 -3.57 7.88
CA ARG A 37 -14.57 -2.19 7.93
C ARG A 37 -13.86 -1.30 6.92
N HIS A 38 -14.66 -0.57 6.15
CA HIS A 38 -14.21 0.48 5.26
C HIS A 38 -14.11 1.81 6.01
N ILE A 39 -13.32 2.71 5.46
CA ILE A 39 -13.24 4.09 5.95
C ILE A 39 -14.56 4.81 5.60
N LYS A 40 -14.91 5.87 6.35
CA LYS A 40 -16.12 6.66 6.06
C LYS A 40 -16.04 7.33 4.70
N LYS A 41 -17.15 7.36 3.95
CA LYS A 41 -17.23 7.99 2.62
C LYS A 41 -16.75 9.44 2.61
N ASP A 42 -17.14 10.24 3.61
CA ASP A 42 -16.74 11.65 3.72
C ASP A 42 -15.22 11.82 3.83
N ARG A 43 -14.54 10.87 4.49
CA ARG A 43 -13.08 10.89 4.60
C ARG A 43 -12.42 10.55 3.26
N ILE A 44 -13.00 9.64 2.46
CA ILE A 44 -12.52 9.40 1.09
C ILE A 44 -12.72 10.64 0.22
N ALA A 45 -13.89 11.25 0.26
CA ALA A 45 -14.17 12.48 -0.49
C ALA A 45 -13.15 13.59 -0.15
N TRP A 46 -12.93 13.82 1.14
CA TRP A 46 -11.93 14.78 1.62
C TRP A 46 -10.50 14.49 1.11
N LEU A 47 -10.12 13.21 0.99
CA LEU A 47 -8.83 12.80 0.43
C LEU A 47 -8.77 13.02 -1.09
N MET A 48 -9.83 12.66 -1.81
CA MET A 48 -9.92 12.83 -3.27
C MET A 48 -9.94 14.30 -3.71
N GLU A 49 -10.41 15.21 -2.85
CA GLU A 49 -10.30 16.66 -3.07
C GLU A 49 -8.84 17.14 -3.05
N ARG A 50 -7.95 16.46 -2.32
CA ARG A 50 -6.58 16.93 -2.03
C ARG A 50 -5.49 16.14 -2.74
N TYR A 51 -5.79 14.91 -3.13
CA TYR A 51 -4.80 13.98 -3.66
C TYR A 51 -5.36 13.21 -4.85
N THR A 52 -4.47 12.88 -5.77
CA THR A 52 -4.70 11.82 -6.75
C THR A 52 -4.41 10.50 -6.05
N LEU A 53 -5.45 9.77 -5.67
CA LEU A 53 -5.31 8.54 -4.88
C LEU A 53 -4.94 7.34 -5.75
N ILE A 54 -3.83 6.69 -5.43
CA ILE A 54 -3.34 5.48 -6.08
C ILE A 54 -3.64 4.29 -5.17
N PRO A 55 -4.63 3.45 -5.50
CA PRO A 55 -5.03 2.33 -4.65
C PRO A 55 -4.06 1.15 -4.78
N ILE A 56 -3.60 0.64 -3.64
CA ILE A 56 -2.73 -0.54 -3.60
C ILE A 56 -3.15 -1.54 -2.52
N CYS A 57 -2.86 -2.81 -2.75
CA CYS A 57 -2.83 -3.83 -1.70
C CYS A 57 -1.44 -4.45 -1.69
N PRO A 58 -0.55 -4.10 -0.75
CA PRO A 58 0.83 -4.60 -0.78
C PRO A 58 0.88 -6.12 -0.70
N GLU A 59 -0.08 -6.74 -0.01
CA GLU A 59 -0.18 -8.20 0.10
C GLU A 59 -0.44 -8.86 -1.26
N GLN A 60 -1.32 -8.29 -2.10
CA GLN A 60 -1.56 -8.79 -3.46
C GLN A 60 -0.41 -8.45 -4.42
N LEU A 61 0.19 -7.26 -4.29
CA LEU A 61 1.41 -6.91 -5.04
C LEU A 61 2.55 -7.88 -4.73
N GLY A 62 2.64 -8.32 -3.48
CA GLY A 62 3.56 -9.36 -3.02
C GLY A 62 3.27 -10.77 -3.55
N GLY A 63 2.15 -10.96 -4.25
CA GLY A 63 1.76 -12.23 -4.88
C GLY A 63 0.75 -13.05 -4.07
N LEU A 64 0.21 -12.54 -2.97
CA LEU A 64 -0.79 -13.30 -2.19
C LEU A 64 -2.18 -13.27 -2.85
N PRO A 65 -2.94 -14.38 -2.78
CA PRO A 65 -4.28 -14.43 -3.32
C PRO A 65 -5.29 -13.64 -2.47
N THR A 66 -6.52 -13.53 -3.00
CA THR A 66 -7.70 -13.15 -2.23
C THR A 66 -8.80 -14.18 -2.48
N PRO A 67 -9.29 -14.92 -1.46
CA PRO A 67 -8.89 -14.84 -0.05
C PRO A 67 -7.48 -15.43 0.21
N ARG A 68 -6.95 -15.17 1.40
CA ARG A 68 -5.67 -15.72 1.92
C ARG A 68 -5.77 -15.95 3.42
N PRO A 69 -4.86 -16.73 4.03
CA PRO A 69 -4.79 -16.91 5.47
C PRO A 69 -4.60 -15.58 6.21
N ALA A 70 -5.19 -15.47 7.41
CA ALA A 70 -4.94 -14.33 8.28
C ALA A 70 -3.50 -14.41 8.80
N CYS A 71 -2.73 -13.33 8.64
CA CYS A 71 -1.34 -13.26 9.07
C CYS A 71 -1.15 -12.30 10.25
N HIS A 72 -0.10 -12.52 11.03
CA HIS A 72 0.32 -11.63 12.11
C HIS A 72 1.84 -11.42 12.08
N LEU A 73 2.30 -10.34 12.73
CA LEU A 73 3.72 -10.06 12.89
C LEU A 73 4.26 -10.82 14.08
N SER A 74 5.36 -11.53 13.89
CA SER A 74 6.15 -12.21 14.93
C SER A 74 7.61 -11.79 14.78
N GLY A 75 7.99 -10.71 15.48
CA GLY A 75 9.28 -10.05 15.29
C GLY A 75 9.44 -9.54 13.85
N TYR A 76 10.42 -10.08 13.12
CA TYR A 76 10.68 -9.75 11.71
C TYR A 76 9.92 -10.63 10.72
N TYR A 77 9.14 -11.60 11.21
CA TYR A 77 8.41 -12.56 10.41
C TYR A 77 6.92 -12.24 10.29
N VAL A 78 6.31 -12.71 9.21
CA VAL A 78 4.86 -12.68 9.00
C VAL A 78 4.35 -14.11 8.97
N ILE A 79 3.65 -14.50 10.02
CA ILE A 79 3.20 -15.87 10.20
C ILE A 79 1.69 -15.97 9.96
N GLY A 80 1.30 -16.89 9.08
CA GLY A 80 -0.10 -17.21 8.81
C GLY A 80 -0.73 -18.02 9.94
N ARG A 81 -2.07 -18.02 10.02
CA ARG A 81 -2.80 -18.88 10.97
C ARG A 81 -2.69 -20.38 10.67
N ASP A 82 -2.29 -20.72 9.45
CA ASP A 82 -1.92 -22.05 9.02
C ASP A 82 -0.50 -22.46 9.46
N GLY A 83 0.28 -21.54 10.05
CA GLY A 83 1.63 -21.78 10.53
C GLY A 83 2.73 -21.50 9.50
N GLU A 84 2.36 -21.14 8.28
CA GLU A 84 3.31 -20.88 7.20
C GLU A 84 3.95 -19.48 7.30
N ASP A 85 5.16 -19.36 6.75
CA ASP A 85 5.91 -18.10 6.70
C ASP A 85 5.61 -17.33 5.40
N TYR A 86 4.96 -16.18 5.55
CA TYR A 86 4.58 -15.27 4.47
C TYR A 86 5.51 -14.06 4.33
N THR A 87 6.61 -14.01 5.06
CA THR A 87 7.52 -12.85 5.16
C THR A 87 8.01 -12.39 3.79
N ALA A 88 8.38 -13.31 2.91
CA ALA A 88 8.89 -12.98 1.58
C ALA A 88 7.86 -12.21 0.74
N ALA A 89 6.60 -12.67 0.75
CA ALA A 89 5.53 -12.01 0.01
C ALA A 89 5.23 -10.61 0.56
N TYR A 90 5.21 -10.44 1.90
CA TYR A 90 5.00 -9.14 2.53
C TYR A 90 6.14 -8.14 2.25
N LYS A 91 7.40 -8.61 2.28
CA LYS A 91 8.58 -7.78 1.92
C LYS A 91 8.54 -7.35 0.47
N ARG A 92 8.30 -8.30 -0.45
CA ARG A 92 8.13 -8.00 -1.88
C ARG A 92 7.00 -6.99 -2.12
N GLY A 93 5.90 -7.14 -1.40
CA GLY A 93 4.78 -6.20 -1.44
C GLY A 93 5.18 -4.78 -1.01
N ALA A 94 6.02 -4.66 0.01
CA ALA A 94 6.54 -3.38 0.48
C ALA A 94 7.49 -2.71 -0.52
N GLU A 95 8.40 -3.50 -1.12
CA GLU A 95 9.33 -3.04 -2.16
C GLU A 95 8.58 -2.52 -3.39
N LEU A 96 7.66 -3.32 -3.93
CA LEU A 96 6.83 -2.93 -5.08
C LEU A 96 5.95 -1.72 -4.75
N THR A 97 5.50 -1.58 -3.51
CA THR A 97 4.78 -0.39 -3.07
C THR A 97 5.66 0.86 -3.12
N LEU A 98 6.93 0.77 -2.70
CA LEU A 98 7.88 1.87 -2.81
C LEU A 98 8.17 2.21 -4.28
N ASP A 99 8.30 1.20 -5.15
CA ASP A 99 8.45 1.42 -6.59
C ASP A 99 7.27 2.20 -7.17
N VAL A 100 6.04 1.87 -6.76
CA VAL A 100 4.85 2.64 -7.12
C VAL A 100 4.91 4.07 -6.57
N CYS A 101 5.33 4.27 -5.33
CA CYS A 101 5.54 5.62 -4.78
C CYS A 101 6.52 6.43 -5.64
N ASN A 102 7.66 5.84 -6.01
CA ASN A 102 8.71 6.48 -6.79
C ASN A 102 8.23 6.78 -8.21
N PHE A 103 7.55 5.83 -8.84
CA PHE A 103 7.03 5.97 -10.20
C PHE A 103 6.03 7.14 -10.32
N PHE A 104 5.15 7.29 -9.32
CA PHE A 104 4.18 8.38 -9.31
C PHE A 104 4.65 9.64 -8.58
N GLY A 105 5.81 9.65 -7.92
CA GLY A 105 6.24 10.77 -7.06
C GLY A 105 5.36 10.96 -5.81
N ALA A 106 4.77 9.88 -5.28
CA ALA A 106 3.86 9.94 -4.13
C ALA A 106 4.62 10.03 -2.79
N GLY A 107 4.66 11.23 -2.19
CA GLY A 107 5.31 11.45 -0.89
C GLY A 107 4.45 11.09 0.35
N ARG A 108 3.22 10.61 0.15
CA ARG A 108 2.28 10.27 1.24
C ARG A 108 1.58 8.93 0.98
N ALA A 109 1.28 8.22 2.06
CA ALA A 109 0.49 6.98 2.03
C ALA A 109 -0.57 6.94 3.14
N PHE A 110 -1.83 6.73 2.77
CA PHE A 110 -2.97 6.56 3.67
C PHE A 110 -3.28 5.08 3.84
N MET A 111 -2.82 4.51 4.95
CA MET A 111 -2.78 3.06 5.11
C MET A 111 -3.74 2.55 6.20
N LYS A 112 -4.38 1.42 5.92
CA LYS A 112 -5.39 0.81 6.79
C LYS A 112 -4.80 0.40 8.15
N ARG A 113 -5.40 0.85 9.25
CA ARG A 113 -5.03 0.41 10.61
C ARG A 113 -5.24 -1.10 10.84
N LEU A 114 -4.41 -1.67 11.73
CA LEU A 114 -4.44 -3.05 12.21
C LEU A 114 -4.13 -4.14 11.15
N SER A 115 -3.44 -3.79 10.07
CA SER A 115 -2.91 -4.77 9.10
C SER A 115 -1.43 -5.06 9.37
N PRO A 116 -0.96 -6.32 9.24
CA PRO A 116 0.47 -6.65 9.30
C PRO A 116 1.29 -5.97 8.18
N SER A 117 0.64 -5.51 7.11
CA SER A 117 1.28 -4.76 6.03
C SER A 117 1.10 -3.24 6.21
N CYS A 118 -0.13 -2.79 6.42
CA CYS A 118 -0.53 -1.39 6.26
C CYS A 118 -0.58 -0.58 7.57
N ASP A 119 -0.51 -1.19 8.75
CA ASP A 119 -0.60 -0.42 9.99
C ASP A 119 0.53 0.61 10.09
N SER A 120 0.21 1.90 10.29
CA SER A 120 1.20 2.98 10.21
C SER A 120 2.32 2.91 11.26
N VAL A 121 2.10 2.16 12.35
CA VAL A 121 3.08 2.03 13.45
C VAL A 121 3.95 0.80 13.28
N ARG A 122 3.35 -0.33 12.86
CA ARG A 122 4.03 -1.64 12.89
C ARG A 122 4.00 -2.44 11.59
N GLY A 123 3.17 -2.04 10.62
CA GLY A 123 3.01 -2.78 9.37
C GLY A 123 4.31 -2.76 8.56
N ILE A 124 4.68 -3.90 7.97
CA ILE A 124 5.95 -4.03 7.25
C ILE A 124 6.05 -3.01 6.11
N THR A 125 4.99 -2.86 5.31
CA THR A 125 4.98 -1.87 4.22
C THR A 125 5.04 -0.44 4.77
N ALA A 126 4.28 -0.14 5.83
CA ALA A 126 4.31 1.18 6.45
C ALA A 126 5.70 1.55 6.97
N LEU A 127 6.38 0.62 7.66
CA LEU A 127 7.73 0.83 8.18
C LEU A 127 8.75 1.00 7.05
N PHE A 128 8.65 0.16 6.00
CA PHE A 128 9.53 0.23 4.83
C PHE A 128 9.40 1.59 4.12
N LEU A 129 8.17 2.02 3.86
CA LEU A 129 7.89 3.32 3.25
C LEU A 129 8.39 4.50 4.09
N ARG A 130 8.21 4.45 5.42
CA ARG A 130 8.75 5.48 6.32
C ARG A 130 10.27 5.55 6.28
N GLY A 131 10.94 4.40 6.23
CA GLY A 131 12.40 4.32 6.07
C GLY A 131 12.90 4.98 4.78
N ALA A 132 12.07 4.98 3.73
CA ALA A 132 12.32 5.64 2.46
C ALA A 132 11.85 7.11 2.40
N GLY A 133 11.42 7.70 3.53
CA GLY A 133 11.00 9.10 3.60
C GLY A 133 9.54 9.37 3.21
N ILE A 134 8.74 8.34 2.94
CA ILE A 134 7.31 8.49 2.65
C ILE A 134 6.54 8.74 3.95
N ARG A 135 5.69 9.78 3.97
CA ARG A 135 4.85 10.05 5.12
C ARG A 135 3.64 9.12 5.16
N VAL A 136 3.67 8.13 6.05
CA VAL A 136 2.59 7.15 6.24
C VAL A 136 1.61 7.60 7.33
N LEU A 137 0.32 7.56 7.02
CA LEU A 137 -0.78 7.99 7.87
C LEU A 137 -1.80 6.86 8.03
N GLY A 138 -2.14 6.51 9.28
CA GLY A 138 -3.16 5.51 9.57
C GLY A 138 -4.57 6.03 9.32
N VAL A 139 -5.38 5.28 8.59
CA VAL A 139 -6.79 5.60 8.28
C VAL A 139 -7.78 4.52 8.67
#